data_AF-A0A2N2JYJ8-F1
#
_entry.id   AF-A0A2N2JYJ8-F1
#
_cell.length_a   1.000
_cell.length_b   1.000
_cell.length_c   1.000
_cell.angle_alpha   90.00
_cell.angle_beta   90.00
_cell.angle_gamma   90.00
#
_symmetry.space_group_name_H-M   'P 1'
#
loop_
_entity.id
_entity.type
_entity.pdbx_description
1 polymer ?
#
loop_
_entity_poly.entity_id
_entity_poly.type
_entity_poly.pdbx_seq_one_letter_code
_entity_poly.pdbx_strand_id
1 'polypeptide(L)'
;MKRIILPALLFLLFLLVHAPQSYGGDPAPAKRFETYSNCLERLLSRYNAKADLRNSSLDNLKQAGALYWLKARFVENLKEELIREMLAQNVGEKEYQVVHYVNHRFFGMLRTATAKGPGIPNYDNIP
;
A
#
# COMPACT_ATOMS: atom_id res chain seq x y z
N MET A 1 -39.47 28.81 39.10
CA MET A 1 -39.30 28.30 37.71
C MET A 1 -38.04 28.93 37.12
N LYS A 2 -36.90 28.22 37.02
CA LYS A 2 -35.65 28.64 36.32
C LYS A 2 -34.49 27.70 36.69
N ARG A 3 -34.48 26.43 36.24
CA ARG A 3 -33.26 25.57 36.31
C ARG A 3 -33.29 24.44 35.25
N ILE A 4 -33.47 24.78 33.97
CA ILE A 4 -33.32 23.80 32.85
C ILE A 4 -32.47 24.38 31.70
N ILE A 5 -31.82 25.53 31.88
CA ILE A 5 -31.09 26.20 30.79
C ILE A 5 -29.64 25.66 30.66
N LEU A 6 -29.10 25.04 31.71
CA LEU A 6 -27.70 24.57 31.71
C LEU A 6 -27.40 23.35 30.80
N PRO A 7 -28.23 22.29 30.72
CA PRO A 7 -27.88 21.12 29.90
C PRO A 7 -28.02 21.39 28.40
N ALA A 8 -28.90 22.33 28.01
CA ALA A 8 -29.08 22.70 26.60
C ALA A 8 -27.86 23.44 26.03
N LEU A 9 -27.16 24.24 26.86
CA LEU A 9 -25.97 24.98 26.43
C LEU A 9 -24.77 24.06 26.17
N LEU A 10 -24.66 22.99 26.96
CA LEU A 10 -23.55 22.02 26.88
C LEU A 10 -23.73 21.06 25.68
N PHE A 11 -24.96 20.76 25.30
CA PHE A 11 -25.28 19.99 24.09
C PHE A 11 -25.02 20.79 22.80
N LEU A 12 -25.25 22.11 22.82
CA LEU A 12 -24.92 23.02 21.72
C LEU A 12 -23.41 23.17 21.49
N LEU A 13 -22.59 23.11 22.55
CA LEU A 13 -21.13 23.07 22.44
C LEU A 13 -20.62 21.78 21.79
N PHE A 14 -21.26 20.64 22.03
CA PHE A 14 -20.89 19.36 21.40
C PHE A 14 -21.17 19.32 19.90
N LEU A 15 -22.21 20.02 19.43
CA LEU A 15 -22.55 20.13 18.01
C LEU A 15 -21.61 21.07 17.25
N LEU A 16 -21.02 22.06 17.94
CA LEU A 16 -20.03 22.96 17.32
C LEU A 16 -18.68 22.26 17.06
N VAL A 17 -18.34 21.22 17.85
CA VAL A 17 -17.12 20.42 17.68
C VAL A 17 -17.23 19.39 16.55
N HIS A 18 -18.45 19.05 16.12
CA HIS A 18 -18.72 18.08 15.05
C HIS A 18 -19.22 18.73 13.75
N ALA A 19 -19.08 20.05 13.60
CA ALA A 19 -19.18 20.64 12.28
C ALA A 19 -18.07 20.03 11.43
N PRO A 20 -18.36 19.26 10.35
CA PRO A 20 -17.33 18.95 9.39
C PRO A 20 -16.87 20.30 8.85
N GLN A 21 -15.65 20.70 9.21
CA GLN A 21 -14.98 21.76 8.48
C GLN A 21 -14.95 21.29 7.04
N SER A 22 -15.82 21.88 6.22
CA SER A 22 -15.71 21.88 4.78
C SER A 22 -14.44 22.64 4.47
N TYR A 23 -13.30 21.95 4.57
CA TYR A 23 -12.04 22.40 4.02
C TYR A 23 -12.30 22.64 2.54
N GLY A 24 -12.26 23.91 2.14
CA GLY A 24 -12.17 24.29 0.73
C GLY A 24 -11.13 23.39 0.08
N GLY A 25 -11.49 22.80 -1.06
CA GLY A 25 -10.74 21.72 -1.69
C GLY A 25 -9.28 22.08 -1.89
N ASP A 26 -8.44 21.62 -0.97
CA ASP A 26 -6.99 21.72 -1.10
C ASP A 26 -6.52 20.65 -2.11
N PRO A 27 -5.58 20.96 -3.01
CA PRO A 27 -4.99 19.98 -3.95
C PRO A 27 -4.11 18.91 -3.25
N ALA A 28 -4.11 18.86 -1.92
CA ALA A 28 -3.30 17.95 -1.11
C ALA A 28 -3.45 16.45 -1.48
N PRO A 29 -4.65 15.92 -1.81
CA PRO A 29 -4.79 14.54 -2.26
C PRO A 29 -4.10 14.30 -3.62
N ALA A 30 -4.21 15.25 -4.55
CA ALA A 30 -3.62 15.15 -5.87
C ALA A 30 -2.09 15.21 -5.82
N LYS A 31 -1.53 16.13 -5.01
CA LYS A 31 -0.09 16.23 -4.79
C LYS A 31 0.49 14.95 -4.18
N ARG A 32 -0.17 14.38 -3.16
CA ARG A 32 0.29 13.13 -2.54
C ARG A 32 0.20 11.94 -3.49
N PHE A 33 -0.86 11.88 -4.29
CA PHE A 33 -0.99 10.87 -5.35
C PHE A 33 0.19 10.91 -6.31
N GLU A 34 0.55 12.11 -6.78
CA GLU A 34 1.70 12.32 -7.67
C GLU A 34 3.02 11.93 -7.00
N THR A 35 3.25 12.34 -5.74
CA THR A 35 4.42 11.95 -4.95
C THR A 35 4.57 10.43 -4.88
N TYR A 36 3.50 9.71 -4.56
CA TYR A 36 3.53 8.25 -4.50
C TYR A 36 3.75 7.62 -5.87
N SER A 37 3.05 8.11 -6.90
CA SER A 37 3.20 7.62 -8.28
C SER A 37 4.66 7.72 -8.72
N ASN A 38 5.31 8.87 -8.52
CA ASN A 38 6.71 9.09 -8.86
C ASN A 38 7.67 8.21 -8.05
N CYS A 39 7.38 8.00 -6.76
CA CYS A 39 8.17 7.09 -5.94
C CYS A 39 8.05 5.63 -6.40
N LEU A 40 6.86 5.19 -6.79
CA LEU A 40 6.62 3.84 -7.32
C LEU A 40 7.29 3.63 -8.68
N GLU A 41 7.28 4.63 -9.57
CA GLU A 41 8.01 4.57 -10.85
C GLU A 41 9.52 4.40 -10.65
N ARG A 42 10.10 5.20 -9.75
CA ARG A 42 11.52 5.08 -9.39
C ARG A 42 11.83 3.71 -8.77
N LEU A 43 10.92 3.19 -7.94
CA LEU A 43 11.07 1.88 -7.33
C LEU A 43 10.99 0.75 -8.36
N LEU A 44 10.03 0.82 -9.29
CA LEU A 44 9.86 -0.12 -10.40
C LEU A 44 11.11 -0.15 -11.28
N SER A 45 11.65 1.01 -11.66
CA SER A 45 12.90 1.09 -12.43
C SER A 45 14.06 0.38 -11.74
N ARG A 46 14.26 0.60 -10.44
CA ARG A 46 15.30 -0.10 -9.66
C ARG A 46 15.06 -1.61 -9.54
N TYR A 47 13.81 -2.03 -9.42
CA TYR A 47 13.49 -3.45 -9.38
C TYR A 47 13.76 -4.12 -10.72
N ASN A 48 13.40 -3.48 -11.84
CA ASN A 48 13.72 -3.96 -13.18
C ASN A 48 15.23 -4.07 -13.40
N ALA A 49 16.02 -3.06 -13.02
CA ALA A 49 17.48 -3.12 -13.13
C ALA A 49 18.10 -4.28 -12.34
N LYS A 50 17.53 -4.62 -11.17
CA LYS A 50 17.98 -5.78 -10.39
C LYS A 50 17.44 -7.11 -10.95
N ALA A 51 16.27 -7.10 -11.59
CA ALA A 51 15.68 -8.27 -12.23
C ALA A 51 16.51 -8.78 -13.41
N ASP A 52 17.35 -7.94 -14.01
CA ASP A 52 18.27 -8.34 -15.09
C ASP A 52 19.34 -9.35 -14.61
N LEU A 53 19.62 -9.39 -13.31
CA LEU A 53 20.52 -10.38 -12.70
C LEU A 53 19.95 -11.81 -12.74
N ARG A 54 18.69 -12.02 -13.12
CA ARG A 54 18.06 -13.35 -13.18
C ARG A 54 18.75 -14.33 -14.14
N ASN A 55 19.52 -13.81 -15.10
CA ASN A 55 20.28 -14.61 -16.06
C ASN A 55 21.76 -14.78 -15.64
N SER A 56 22.13 -14.35 -14.43
CA SER A 56 23.48 -14.55 -13.91
C SER A 56 23.81 -16.04 -13.76
N SER A 57 25.08 -16.38 -13.94
CA SER A 57 25.64 -17.71 -13.66
C SER A 57 25.82 -17.98 -12.16
N LEU A 58 25.75 -16.95 -11.31
CA LEU A 58 25.84 -17.11 -9.86
C LEU A 58 24.45 -17.29 -9.26
N ASP A 59 24.24 -18.41 -8.55
CA ASP A 59 22.93 -18.79 -8.02
C ASP A 59 22.30 -17.72 -7.11
N ASN A 60 23.11 -17.09 -6.25
CA ASN A 60 22.66 -16.02 -5.37
C ASN A 60 22.15 -14.80 -6.16
N LEU A 61 22.84 -14.41 -7.23
CA LEU A 61 22.43 -13.30 -8.10
C LEU A 61 21.20 -13.66 -8.92
N LYS A 62 21.12 -14.89 -9.40
CA LYS A 62 19.95 -15.42 -10.12
C LYS A 62 18.70 -15.42 -9.24
N GLN A 63 18.81 -15.91 -8.01
CA GLN A 63 17.71 -15.90 -7.03
C GLN A 63 17.30 -14.48 -6.65
N ALA A 64 18.27 -13.59 -6.40
CA ALA A 64 18.00 -12.19 -6.15
C ALA A 64 17.28 -11.53 -7.33
N GLY A 65 17.73 -11.78 -8.56
CA GLY A 65 17.10 -11.30 -9.78
C GLY A 65 15.65 -11.78 -9.92
N ALA A 66 15.39 -13.06 -9.65
CA ALA A 66 14.02 -13.61 -9.64
C ALA A 66 13.11 -12.92 -8.61
N LEU A 67 13.61 -12.67 -7.40
CA LEU A 67 12.87 -11.92 -6.37
C LEU A 67 12.56 -10.50 -6.83
N TYR A 68 13.54 -9.78 -7.39
CA TYR A 68 13.32 -8.42 -7.87
C TYR A 68 12.40 -8.34 -9.09
N TRP A 69 12.41 -9.38 -9.94
CA TRP A 69 11.42 -9.52 -11.02
C TRP A 69 10.00 -9.63 -10.46
N LEU A 70 9.76 -10.47 -9.45
CA LEU A 70 8.45 -10.57 -8.78
C LEU A 70 8.02 -9.24 -8.16
N LYS A 71 8.96 -8.52 -7.52
CA LYS A 71 8.67 -7.21 -6.93
C LYS A 71 8.34 -6.15 -7.98
N ALA A 72 9.00 -6.17 -9.14
CA ALA A 72 8.66 -5.30 -10.26
C ALA A 72 7.23 -5.56 -10.74
N ARG A 73 6.86 -6.83 -10.98
CA ARG A 73 5.50 -7.21 -11.39
C ARG A 73 4.45 -6.86 -10.36
N PHE A 74 4.78 -6.98 -9.07
CA PHE A 74 3.90 -6.55 -8.00
C PHE A 74 3.59 -5.04 -8.06
N VAL A 75 4.62 -4.20 -8.19
CA VAL A 75 4.44 -2.74 -8.28
C VAL A 75 3.73 -2.35 -9.58
N GLU A 76 4.10 -2.95 -10.71
CA GLU A 76 3.52 -2.67 -12.03
C GLU A 76 2.02 -2.97 -12.06
N ASN A 77 1.59 -4.13 -11.54
CA ASN A 77 0.18 -4.54 -11.60
C ASN A 77 -0.71 -3.90 -10.53
N LEU A 78 -0.14 -3.52 -9.38
CA LEU A 78 -0.92 -3.02 -8.23
C LEU A 78 -0.65 -1.54 -7.94
N LYS A 79 -0.02 -0.80 -8.87
CA LYS A 79 0.40 0.60 -8.65
C LYS A 79 -0.72 1.47 -8.07
N GLU A 80 -1.89 1.47 -8.71
CA GLU A 80 -3.02 2.29 -8.26
C GLU A 80 -3.59 1.83 -6.91
N GLU A 81 -3.67 0.52 -6.67
CA GLU A 81 -4.11 -0.03 -5.39
C GLU A 81 -3.15 0.39 -4.27
N LEU A 82 -1.84 0.26 -4.49
CA LEU A 82 -0.81 0.69 -3.55
C LEU A 82 -0.94 2.18 -3.22
N ILE A 83 -1.19 3.03 -4.22
CA ILE A 83 -1.38 4.47 -3.99
C ILE A 83 -2.64 4.73 -3.15
N ARG A 84 -3.77 4.07 -3.47
CA ARG A 84 -5.01 4.18 -2.70
C ARG A 84 -4.83 3.71 -1.26
N GLU A 85 -4.16 2.58 -1.05
CA GLU A 85 -3.88 2.04 0.28
C GLU A 85 -2.96 2.99 1.08
N MET A 86 -1.90 3.53 0.45
CA MET A 86 -0.98 4.47 1.10
C MET A 86 -1.67 5.78 1.50
N LEU A 87 -2.58 6.29 0.67
CA LEU A 87 -3.42 7.44 1.00
C LEU A 87 -4.34 7.12 2.18
N ALA A 88 -5.05 5.99 2.14
CA ALA A 88 -5.99 5.57 3.19
C ALA A 88 -5.31 5.33 4.54
N GLN A 89 -4.10 4.77 4.53
CA GLN A 89 -3.30 4.51 5.74
C GLN A 89 -2.41 5.69 6.14
N ASN A 90 -2.49 6.82 5.42
CA ASN A 90 -1.70 8.02 5.66
C ASN A 90 -0.18 7.74 5.74
N VAL A 91 0.34 6.90 4.84
CA VAL A 91 1.77 6.57 4.76
C VAL A 91 2.58 7.84 4.49
N GLY A 92 3.75 8.01 5.11
CA GLY A 92 4.54 9.21 4.86
C GLY A 92 5.09 9.29 3.43
N GLU A 93 5.34 10.51 2.96
CA GLU A 93 5.77 10.80 1.58
C GLU A 93 7.28 10.58 1.33
N LYS A 94 8.06 10.34 2.40
CA LYS A 94 9.50 10.08 2.23
C LYS A 94 9.69 8.72 1.58
N GLU A 95 10.65 8.65 0.66
CA GLU A 95 10.91 7.44 -0.13
C GLU A 95 11.07 6.17 0.71
N TYR A 96 11.81 6.22 1.82
CA TYR A 96 11.98 5.05 2.67
C TYR A 96 10.66 4.54 3.28
N GLN A 97 9.69 5.41 3.52
CA GLN A 97 8.37 5.06 4.08
C GLN A 97 7.54 4.33 3.02
N VAL A 98 7.54 4.85 1.79
CA VAL A 98 6.90 4.20 0.63
C VAL A 98 7.53 2.84 0.36
N VAL A 99 8.87 2.76 0.33
CA VAL A 99 9.59 1.50 0.10
C VAL A 99 9.31 0.49 1.22
N HIS A 100 9.28 0.94 2.48
CA HIS A 100 8.94 0.08 3.61
C HIS A 100 7.51 -0.47 3.48
N TYR A 101 6.54 0.39 3.18
CA TYR A 101 5.15 0.00 2.96
C TYR A 101 5.02 -1.04 1.84
N VAL A 102 5.57 -0.75 0.66
CA VAL A 102 5.50 -1.64 -0.52
C VAL A 102 6.14 -2.99 -0.24
N ASN A 103 7.31 -3.01 0.41
CA ASN A 103 7.96 -4.26 0.81
C ASN A 103 7.10 -5.06 1.80
N HIS A 104 6.54 -4.40 2.81
CA HIS A 104 5.68 -5.04 3.79
C HIS A 104 4.45 -5.68 3.13
N ARG A 105 3.77 -4.94 2.23
CA ARG A 105 2.62 -5.44 1.46
C ARG A 105 2.99 -6.63 0.57
N PHE A 106 4.11 -6.54 -0.15
CA PHE A 106 4.62 -7.61 -1.01
C PHE A 106 4.88 -8.91 -0.22
N PHE A 107 5.62 -8.84 0.89
CA PHE A 107 5.92 -10.03 1.70
C PHE A 107 4.70 -10.55 2.45
N GLY A 108 3.74 -9.68 2.80
CA GLY A 108 2.44 -10.10 3.32
C GLY A 108 1.64 -10.92 2.30
N MET A 109 1.65 -10.50 1.03
CA MET A 109 1.03 -11.26 -0.07
C MET A 109 1.71 -12.61 -0.29
N LEU A 110 3.05 -12.66 -0.31
CA LEU A 110 3.76 -13.94 -0.46
C LEU A 110 3.42 -14.92 0.67
N ARG A 111 3.40 -14.46 1.92
CA ARG A 111 3.08 -15.29 3.08
C ARG A 111 1.66 -15.86 3.01
N THR A 112 0.70 -15.07 2.53
CA THR A 112 -0.69 -15.52 2.39
C THR A 112 -0.86 -16.48 1.21
N ALA A 113 -0.11 -16.30 0.12
CA ALA A 113 -0.10 -17.22 -1.01
C ALA A 113 0.51 -18.59 -0.63
N THR A 114 1.62 -18.61 0.12
CA THR A 114 2.25 -19.86 0.56
C THR A 114 1.45 -20.59 1.64
N ALA A 115 0.76 -19.86 2.52
CA ALA A 115 -0.12 -20.45 3.54
C ALA A 115 -1.33 -21.18 2.96
N LYS A 116 -1.78 -20.82 1.73
CA LYS A 116 -2.88 -21.52 1.05
C LYS A 116 -2.46 -22.81 0.35
N GLY A 117 -1.16 -23.12 0.33
CA GLY A 117 -0.57 -24.30 -0.32
C GLY A 117 -0.72 -24.27 -1.85
N PRO A 118 0.23 -24.83 -2.62
CA PRO A 118 -0.15 -25.35 -3.94
C PRO A 118 -1.15 -26.47 -3.66
N GLY A 119 -2.39 -26.33 -4.11
CA GLY A 119 -3.32 -27.46 -4.11
C GLY A 119 -2.65 -28.60 -4.84
N ILE A 120 -2.15 -29.61 -4.11
CA ILE A 120 -1.63 -30.83 -4.70
C ILE A 120 -2.83 -31.42 -5.45
N PRO A 121 -2.78 -31.56 -6.78
CA PRO A 121 -3.85 -32.20 -7.51
C PRO A 121 -4.04 -33.58 -6.91
N ASN A 122 -5.24 -33.86 -6.40
CA ASN A 122 -5.57 -35.19 -5.98
C ASN A 122 -5.74 -36.04 -7.26
N TYR A 123 -4.75 -36.88 -7.54
CA TYR A 123 -4.74 -37.78 -8.68
C TYR A 123 -5.54 -39.08 -8.42
N ASP A 124 -6.25 -39.19 -7.28
CA ASP A 124 -7.05 -40.37 -6.93
C ASP A 124 -8.34 -40.52 -7.77
N ASN A 125 -8.58 -39.66 -8.76
CA ASN A 125 -9.73 -39.74 -9.67
C ASN A 125 -9.31 -39.55 -11.14
N ILE A 126 -8.32 -40.30 -11.61
CA ILE A 126 -8.18 -40.56 -13.05
C ILE A 126 -8.89 -41.90 -13.32
N PRO A 127 -9.98 -41.93 -14.11
CA PRO A 127 -10.69 -43.15 -14.49
C PRO A 127 -9.83 -44.09 -15.37
#